data_AF-A0A3B9DBK2-F1
#
_entry.id   AF-A0A3B9DBK2-F1
#
_cell.length_a   1.000
_cell.length_b   1.000
_cell.length_c   1.000
_cell.angle_alpha   90.00
_cell.angle_beta   90.00
_cell.angle_gamma   90.00
#
_symmetry.space_group_name_H-M   'P 1'
#
loop_
_entity.id
_entity.type
_entity.pdbx_description
1 polymer ?
#
loop_
_entity_poly.entity_id
_entity_poly.type
_entity_poly.pdbx_seq_one_letter_code
_entity_poly.pdbx_strand_id
1 'polypeptide(L)'
;WNDTEFDSSTEQVGQFLNVESQFDFENFMSNWRSNFTMTHTINDLRLLARASYYGEFENSNRNPWPNIQKYDGAWFVDLEASY
;
A
#
# COMPACT_ATOMS: atom_id res chain seq x y z
N TRP A 1 41.62 1.36 17.01
CA TRP A 1 41.03 1.16 15.68
C TRP A 1 39.56 0.89 15.92
N ASN A 2 38.69 1.83 15.56
CA ASN A 2 37.27 1.52 15.42
C ASN A 2 37.05 1.30 13.94
N ASP A 3 36.88 0.03 13.58
CA ASP A 3 36.41 -0.30 12.25
C ASP A 3 34.90 -0.10 12.22
N THR A 4 34.41 0.61 11.22
CA THR A 4 32.98 0.87 11.06
C THR A 4 32.59 0.33 9.70
N GLU A 5 32.26 -0.95 9.66
CA GLU A 5 31.75 -1.60 8.46
C GLU A 5 30.22 -1.57 8.49
N PHE A 6 29.62 -1.47 7.30
CA PHE A 6 28.19 -1.63 7.17
C PHE A 6 27.82 -3.08 7.51
N ASP A 7 26.84 -3.26 8.40
CA ASP A 7 26.28 -4.58 8.78
C ASP A 7 25.49 -5.24 7.62
N SER A 8 25.54 -4.66 6.43
CA SER A 8 24.81 -5.08 5.24
C SER A 8 25.79 -5.33 4.11
N SER A 9 25.78 -6.56 3.58
CA SER A 9 26.56 -6.93 2.40
C SER A 9 26.09 -6.17 1.15
N THR A 10 26.99 -6.01 0.18
CA THR A 10 26.66 -5.40 -1.12
C THR A 10 25.52 -6.14 -1.83
N GLU A 11 25.43 -7.47 -1.65
CA GLU A 11 24.33 -8.27 -2.19
C GLU A 11 23.00 -7.92 -1.53
N GLN A 12 22.96 -7.75 -0.20
CA GLN A 12 21.76 -7.33 0.53
C GLN A 12 21.31 -5.92 0.14
N VAL A 13 22.24 -4.99 -0.04
CA VAL A 13 21.92 -3.63 -0.49
C VAL A 13 21.49 -3.63 -1.98
N GLY A 14 22.13 -4.46 -2.80
CA GLY A 14 21.85 -4.57 -4.23
C GLY A 14 20.43 -5.04 -4.56
N GLN A 15 19.76 -5.76 -3.65
CA GLN A 15 18.36 -6.17 -3.83
C GLN A 15 17.42 -4.97 -3.86
N PHE A 16 17.72 -3.90 -3.13
CA PHE A 16 16.92 -2.66 -3.10
C PHE A 16 17.27 -1.69 -4.22
N LEU A 17 18.42 -1.88 -4.90
CA LEU A 17 18.92 -1.02 -5.96
C LEU A 17 18.62 -1.56 -7.36
N ASN A 18 17.94 -2.70 -7.48
CA ASN A 18 17.52 -3.19 -8.78
C ASN A 18 16.38 -2.31 -9.36
N VAL A 19 16.21 -2.34 -10.70
CA VAL A 19 15.26 -1.46 -11.40
C VAL A 19 13.81 -1.72 -10.98
N GLU A 20 13.47 -2.97 -10.68
CA GLU A 20 12.14 -3.39 -10.22
C GLU A 20 11.81 -2.79 -8.84
N SER A 21 12.70 -2.93 -7.87
CA SER A 21 12.54 -2.39 -6.52
C SER A 21 12.51 -0.87 -6.48
N GLN A 22 13.24 -0.19 -7.37
CA GLN A 22 13.14 1.27 -7.52
C GLN A 22 11.78 1.70 -8.07
N PHE A 23 11.24 0.97 -9.07
CA PHE A 23 9.93 1.25 -9.64
C PHE A 23 8.79 0.96 -8.66
N ASP A 24 8.86 -0.16 -7.94
CA ASP A 24 7.86 -0.55 -6.96
C ASP A 24 7.84 0.41 -5.77
N PHE A 25 9.01 0.90 -5.32
CA PHE A 25 9.07 1.88 -4.24
C PHE A 25 8.27 3.15 -4.56
N GLU A 26 8.26 3.59 -5.82
CA GLU A 26 7.55 4.80 -6.25
C GLU A 26 6.08 4.53 -6.60
N ASN A 27 5.74 3.35 -7.16
CA ASN A 27 4.44 3.14 -7.82
C ASN A 27 3.56 2.07 -7.17
N PHE A 28 4.08 1.26 -6.25
CA PHE A 28 3.33 0.14 -5.64
C PHE A 28 2.25 0.60 -4.65
N MET A 29 2.26 1.88 -4.27
CA MET A 29 1.20 2.47 -3.46
C MET A 29 0.12 3.09 -4.35
N SER A 30 -1.14 2.91 -3.94
CA SER A 30 -2.30 3.58 -4.52
C SER A 30 -2.07 5.09 -4.66
N ASN A 31 -2.17 5.61 -5.89
CA ASN A 31 -1.96 7.01 -6.23
C ASN A 31 -2.89 7.95 -5.44
N TRP A 32 -4.07 7.47 -5.08
CA TRP A 32 -5.06 8.21 -4.29
C TRP A 32 -5.77 7.29 -3.31
N ARG A 33 -5.96 7.71 -2.06
CA ARG A 33 -6.76 6.97 -1.08
C ARG A 33 -7.78 7.90 -0.45
N SER A 34 -9.04 7.47 -0.38
CA SER A 34 -10.12 8.19 0.31
C SER A 34 -10.86 7.29 1.28
N ASN A 35 -11.29 7.84 2.41
CA ASN A 35 -12.08 7.14 3.41
C ASN A 35 -13.27 8.01 3.80
N PHE A 36 -14.48 7.51 3.60
CA PHE A 36 -15.73 8.13 3.99
C PHE A 36 -16.31 7.34 5.15
N THR A 37 -16.63 8.00 6.25
CA THR A 37 -17.22 7.33 7.43
C THR A 37 -18.48 8.07 7.84
N MET A 38 -19.56 7.32 8.03
CA MET A 38 -20.82 7.79 8.58
C MET A 38 -21.11 7.02 9.85
N THR A 39 -21.52 7.71 10.91
CA THR A 39 -21.97 7.09 12.16
C THR A 39 -23.33 7.64 12.51
N HIS A 40 -24.24 6.76 12.92
CA HIS A 40 -25.56 7.11 13.38
C HIS A 40 -25.85 6.40 14.70
N THR A 41 -26.37 7.15 15.68
CA THR A 41 -26.71 6.62 17.00
C THR A 41 -28.20 6.81 17.24
N ILE A 42 -28.89 5.74 17.61
CA ILE A 42 -30.31 5.72 17.96
C ILE A 42 -30.44 5.03 19.33
N ASN A 43 -30.67 5.82 20.38
CA ASN A 43 -30.66 5.34 21.76
C ASN A 43 -29.33 4.59 22.06
N ASP A 44 -29.41 3.32 22.47
CA ASP A 44 -28.25 2.49 22.79
C ASP A 44 -27.65 1.80 21.53
N LEU A 45 -28.32 1.87 20.38
CA LEU A 45 -27.81 1.30 19.12
C LEU A 45 -26.89 2.30 18.41
N ARG A 46 -25.69 1.87 18.05
CA ARG A 46 -24.75 2.60 17.19
C ARG A 46 -24.49 1.84 15.90
N LEU A 47 -24.66 2.54 14.77
CA LEU A 47 -24.36 2.06 13.43
C LEU A 47 -23.19 2.86 12.84
N LEU A 48 -22.26 2.17 12.20
CA LEU A 48 -21.16 2.76 11.45
C LEU A 48 -21.15 2.18 10.04
N ALA A 49 -20.99 3.05 9.05
CA ALA A 49 -20.71 2.70 7.67
C ALA A 49 -19.41 3.38 7.25
N ARG A 50 -18.53 2.63 6.59
CA ARG A 50 -17.29 3.15 6.00
C ARG A 50 -17.19 2.72 4.55
N ALA A 51 -16.78 3.65 3.70
CA ALA A 51 -16.37 3.37 2.33
C ALA A 51 -14.92 3.82 2.13
N SER A 52 -14.06 2.91 1.72
CA SER A 52 -12.64 3.16 1.44
C SER A 52 -12.38 2.97 -0.05
N TYR A 53 -11.87 4.00 -0.70
CA TYR A 53 -11.44 3.95 -2.09
C TYR A 53 -9.91 3.93 -2.15
N TYR A 54 -9.39 2.98 -2.91
CA TYR A 54 -7.99 2.90 -3.30
C TYR A 54 -7.95 3.12 -4.81
N GLY A 55 -7.28 4.17 -5.25
CA GLY A 55 -7.05 4.46 -6.65
C GLY A 55 -6.06 3.48 -7.28
N GLU A 56 -5.76 3.74 -8.54
CA GLU A 56 -4.86 2.91 -9.33
C GLU A 56 -3.45 2.88 -8.75
N PHE A 57 -2.77 1.75 -8.90
CA PHE A 57 -1.35 1.58 -8.59
C PHE A 57 -0.66 0.69 -9.62
N GLU A 58 0.66 0.79 -9.70
CA GLU A 58 1.45 0.02 -10.65
C GLU A 58 2.49 -0.84 -9.93
N ASN A 59 2.69 -2.05 -10.40
CA ASN A 59 3.69 -2.97 -9.86
C ASN A 59 4.57 -3.48 -11.00
N SER A 60 5.89 -3.48 -10.81
CA SER A 60 6.81 -4.23 -11.64
C SER A 60 6.88 -5.68 -11.15
N ASN A 61 6.90 -6.66 -12.05
CA ASN A 61 6.89 -8.08 -11.68
C ASN A 61 7.90 -8.91 -12.49
N ARG A 62 9.05 -8.32 -12.86
CA ARG A 62 10.14 -9.06 -13.52
C ARG A 62 11.44 -8.28 -13.65
N ASN A 63 12.54 -9.00 -13.45
CA ASN A 63 13.91 -8.62 -13.84
C ASN A 63 14.38 -9.59 -14.96
N PRO A 64 15.10 -9.18 -16.04
CA PRO A 64 15.69 -7.87 -16.36
C PRO A 64 14.81 -6.93 -17.21
N TRP A 65 13.56 -7.32 -17.50
CA TRP A 65 12.63 -6.50 -18.28
C TRP A 65 11.38 -6.22 -17.43
N PRO A 66 11.18 -4.99 -16.93
CA PRO A 66 10.05 -4.68 -16.08
C PRO A 66 8.75 -4.90 -16.85
N ASN A 67 7.94 -5.83 -16.37
CA ASN A 67 6.56 -5.99 -16.80
C ASN A 67 5.68 -5.19 -15.84
N ILE A 68 5.22 -4.03 -16.30
CA ILE A 68 4.40 -3.12 -15.50
C ILE A 68 2.95 -3.65 -15.49
N GLN A 69 2.49 -4.06 -14.33
CA GLN A 69 1.11 -4.46 -14.06
C GLN A 69 0.37 -3.24 -13.49
N LYS A 70 -0.71 -2.83 -14.17
CA LYS A 70 -1.60 -1.76 -13.69
C LYS A 70 -2.78 -2.40 -12.97
N TYR A 71 -3.07 -1.89 -11.77
CA TYR A 71 -4.24 -2.29 -11.00
C TYR A 71 -5.22 -1.14 -10.97
N ASP A 72 -6.47 -1.41 -11.35
CA ASP A 72 -7.55 -0.43 -11.33
C ASP A 72 -7.93 -0.08 -9.87
N GLY A 73 -8.59 1.06 -9.70
CA GLY A 73 -9.11 1.47 -8.40
C GLY A 73 -10.16 0.51 -7.83
N ALA A 74 -10.13 0.32 -6.51
CA ALA A 74 -11.02 -0.57 -5.77
C ALA A 74 -11.77 0.14 -4.63
N TRP A 75 -13.02 -0.26 -4.42
CA TRP A 75 -13.85 0.19 -3.30
C TRP A 75 -14.03 -0.93 -2.28
N PHE A 76 -13.91 -0.56 -1.00
CA PHE A 76 -14.19 -1.42 0.15
C PHE A 76 -15.30 -0.76 0.98
N VAL A 77 -16.27 -1.55 1.43
CA VAL A 77 -17.38 -1.06 2.24
C VAL A 77 -17.48 -1.90 3.51
N ASP A 78 -17.42 -1.23 4.65
CA ASP A 78 -17.56 -1.83 5.98
C ASP A 78 -18.84 -1.32 6.65
N LEU A 79 -19.56 -2.23 7.30
CA LEU A 79 -20.72 -1.91 8.13
C LEU A 79 -20.51 -2.53 9.51
N GLU A 80 -20.74 -1.74 10.56
CA GLU A 80 -20.61 -2.15 11.96
C GLU A 80 -21.83 -1.71 12.76
N ALA A 81 -22.26 -2.55 13.70
CA ALA A 81 -23.34 -2.26 14.64
C ALA A 81 -22.94 -2.68 16.05
N SER A 82 -23.27 -1.85 17.04
CA SER A 82 -23.09 -2.13 18.48
C SER A 82 -24.31 -1.71 19.28
N TYR A 83 -24.65 -2.48 20.33
CA TYR A 83 -25.76 -2.25 21.24
C TYR A 83 -25.36 -2.72 22.65
#